data_AF-A0A5E7YGP6-F1
#
_entry.id   AF-A0A5E7YGP6-F1
#
_cell.length_a   1.000
_cell.length_b   1.000
_cell.length_c   1.000
_cell.angle_alpha   90.00
_cell.angle_beta   90.00
_cell.angle_gamma   90.00
#
_symmetry.space_group_name_H-M   'P 1'
#
loop_
_entity.id
_entity.type
_entity.pdbx_description
1 polymer ?
#
loop_
_entity_poly.entity_id
_entity_poly.type
_entity_poly.pdbx_seq_one_letter_code
_entity_poly.pdbx_strand_id
1 'polypeptide(L)' 'MSDIGSIFSTWDIIVMILVACAPGFVIGAAFGAWRGFGKNPGRRLRGAIVFGLTGFALAFAGWWLYLMVIK' A
#
# COMPACT_ATOMS: atom_id res chain seq x y z
N MET A 1 6.51 18.13 -24.73
CA MET A 1 6.36 17.45 -23.42
C MET A 1 5.51 16.22 -23.70
N SER A 2 6.00 15.03 -23.41
CA SER A 2 5.26 13.79 -23.63
C SER A 2 4.03 13.81 -22.71
N ASP A 3 2.85 13.91 -23.30
CA ASP A 3 1.58 13.89 -22.58
C ASP A 3 1.40 12.51 -21.93
N ILE A 4 1.88 12.39 -20.69
CA ILE A 4 1.69 11.21 -19.85
C ILE A 4 0.21 10.82 -19.74
N GLY A 5 -0.70 11.80 -19.87
CA GLY A 5 -2.15 11.57 -19.93
C GLY A 5 -2.67 10.96 -21.25
N SER A 6 -1.86 10.89 -22.30
CA SER A 6 -2.23 10.26 -23.59
C SER A 6 -1.92 8.75 -23.63
N ILE A 7 -1.03 8.26 -22.76
CA ILE A 7 -0.59 6.85 -22.74
C ILE A 7 -1.22 6.09 -21.57
N PHE A 8 -1.46 6.79 -20.46
CA PHE A 8 -2.06 6.22 -19.25
C PHE A 8 -3.39 6.92 -18.96
N SER A 9 -4.45 6.13 -18.79
CA SER A 9 -5.74 6.67 -18.35
C SER A 9 -5.65 7.14 -16.90
N THR A 10 -6.55 8.03 -16.46
CA THR A 10 -6.66 8.44 -15.05
C THR A 10 -6.77 7.22 -14.12
N TRP A 11 -7.42 6.15 -14.58
CA TRP A 11 -7.57 4.91 -13.82
C TRP A 11 -6.27 4.11 -13.69
N ASP A 12 -5.43 4.07 -14.73
CA ASP A 12 -4.12 3.42 -14.67
C ASP A 12 -3.20 4.10 -13.65
N ILE A 13 -3.25 5.43 -13.58
CA ILE A 13 -2.47 6.23 -12.62
C ILE A 13 -2.93 5.95 -11.19
N ILE A 14 -4.24 5.87 -10.95
CA ILE A 14 -4.81 5.54 -9.64
C ILE A 14 -4.36 4.15 -9.18
N VAL A 15 -4.42 3.15 -10.07
CA VAL A 15 -3.98 1.78 -9.76
C VAL A 15 -2.48 1.72 -9.49
N MET A 16 -1.66 2.42 -10.28
CA MET A 16 -0.21 2.52 -10.03
C MET A 16 0.09 3.10 -8.65
N ILE A 17 -0.59 4.17 -8.23
CA ILE A 17 -0.38 4.79 -6.91
C ILE A 17 -0.79 3.83 -5.80
N LEU A 18 -1.95 3.19 -5.90
CA LEU A 18 -2.43 2.20 -4.93
C LEU A 18 -1.45 1.04 -4.73
N VAL A 19 -0.94 0.48 -5.83
CA VAL A 19 0.03 -0.62 -5.80
C VAL A 19 1.40 -0.13 -5.31
N ALA A 20 1.86 1.06 -5.72
CA ALA A 20 3.15 1.61 -5.30
C ALA A 20 3.19 1.97 -3.79
N CYS A 21 2.06 2.33 -3.19
CA CYS A 21 1.97 2.59 -1.76
C CYS A 21 1.98 1.31 -0.91
N ALA A 22 1.45 0.19 -1.40
CA ALA A 22 1.37 -1.06 -0.64
C ALA A 22 2.72 -1.56 -0.08
N PRO A 23 3.85 -1.57 -0.83
CA PRO A 23 5.17 -1.92 -0.28
C PRO A 23 5.62 -0.97 0.84
N GLY A 24 5.31 0.33 0.74
CA GLY A 24 5.63 1.31 1.78
C GLY A 24 4.95 1.00 3.12
N PHE A 25 3.74 0.45 3.09
CA PHE A 25 3.03 -0.02 4.27
C PHE A 25 3.58 -1.35 4.82
N VAL A 26 4.06 -2.25 3.96
CA VAL A 26 4.78 -3.47 4.39
C VAL A 26 6.10 -3.11 5.09
N ILE A 27 6.84 -2.14 4.54
CA ILE A 27 8.06 -1.59 5.16
C ILE A 27 7.70 -0.88 6.48
N GLY A 28 6.62 -0.10 6.51
CA GLY A 28 6.10 0.52 7.73
C GLY A 28 5.71 -0.49 8.81
N ALA A 29 5.14 -1.63 8.43
CA ALA A 29 4.83 -2.73 9.35
C ALA A 29 6.10 -3.39 9.90
N ALA A 30 7.09 -3.62 9.05
CA ALA A 30 8.40 -4.15 9.45
C ALA A 30 9.13 -3.18 10.39
N PHE A 31 9.15 -1.88 10.09
CA PHE A 31 9.72 -0.85 10.96
C PHE A 31 8.92 -0.67 12.26
N GLY A 32 7.59 -0.78 12.23
CA GLY A 32 6.75 -0.74 13.44
C GLY A 32 7.02 -1.94 14.36
N ALA A 33 7.22 -3.12 13.79
CA ALA A 33 7.63 -4.32 14.51
C ALA A 33 9.08 -4.23 15.03
N TRP A 34 9.97 -3.59 14.27
CA TRP A 34 11.39 -3.44 14.58
C TRP A 34 11.65 -2.34 15.61
N ARG A 35 11.07 -1.15 15.48
CA ARG A 35 11.25 -0.03 16.42
C ARG A 35 10.65 -0.27 17.80
N GLY A 36 9.76 -1.25 17.92
CA GLY A 36 9.29 -1.75 19.21
C GLY A 36 10.17 -2.85 19.84
N PHE A 37 11.31 -3.23 19.25
CA PHE A 37 12.32 -4.10 19.89
C PHE A 37 12.71 -3.48 21.24
N GLY A 38 12.33 -4.14 22.33
CA GLY A 38 12.83 -3.86 23.67
C GLY A 38 11.90 -3.11 24.63
N LYS A 39 10.76 -2.54 24.21
CA LYS A 39 9.94 -1.70 25.12
C LYS A 39 8.52 -2.15 25.43
N ASN A 40 7.82 -2.90 24.56
CA ASN A 40 6.51 -3.51 24.88
C ASN A 40 5.96 -4.39 23.74
N PRO A 41 5.70 -5.69 23.94
CA PRO A 41 5.24 -6.60 22.88
C PRO A 41 3.87 -6.21 22.29
N GLY A 42 2.95 -5.67 23.10
CA GLY A 42 1.62 -5.25 22.61
C GLY A 42 1.65 -4.06 21.64
N ARG A 43 2.62 -3.15 21.77
CA ARG A 43 2.80 -2.02 20.83
C ARG A 43 3.39 -2.46 19.49
N ARG A 44 4.22 -3.52 19.48
CA ARG A 44 4.78 -4.11 18.26
C ARG A 44 3.70 -4.72 17.40
N LEU A 45 2.84 -5.53 18.02
CA LEU A 45 1.75 -6.21 17.32
C LEU A 45 0.75 -5.21 16.75
N ARG A 46 0.37 -4.18 17.53
CA ARG A 46 -0.51 -3.11 17.03
C ARG A 46 0.07 -2.37 15.83
N GLY A 47 1.35 -1.98 15.90
CA GLY A 47 2.02 -1.30 14.77
C GLY A 47 2.07 -2.20 13.52
N ALA A 48 2.52 -3.43 13.67
CA ALA A 48 2.60 -4.40 12.58
C ALA A 48 1.23 -4.66 11.93
N ILE A 49 0.18 -4.83 12.74
CA ILE A 49 -1.19 -5.08 12.26
C ILE A 49 -1.75 -3.86 11.54
N VAL A 50 -1.62 -2.65 12.11
CA VAL A 50 -2.18 -1.44 11.49
C VAL A 50 -1.54 -1.19 10.13
N PHE A 51 -0.21 -1.17 10.06
CA PHE A 51 0.47 -0.95 8.78
C PHE A 51 0.29 -2.11 7.81
N GLY A 52 0.31 -3.36 8.29
CA GLY A 52 0.09 -4.54 7.46
C GLY A 52 -1.31 -4.60 6.84
N LEU A 53 -2.36 -4.39 7.63
CA LEU A 53 -3.75 -4.35 7.15
C LEU A 53 -3.99 -3.17 6.21
N THR A 54 -3.39 -2.00 6.50
CA THR A 54 -3.53 -0.83 5.62
C THR A 54 -2.87 -1.07 4.27
N GLY A 55 -1.68 -1.67 4.24
CA GLY A 55 -1.01 -2.07 3.00
C GLY A 55 -1.77 -3.13 2.21
N PHE A 56 -2.32 -4.13 2.90
CA PHE A 56 -3.17 -5.15 2.28
C PHE A 56 -4.45 -4.54 1.67
N ALA A 57 -5.14 -3.65 2.39
CA ALA A 57 -6.34 -2.99 1.92
C ALA A 57 -6.08 -2.14 0.66
N LEU A 58 -4.95 -1.41 0.62
CA LEU A 58 -4.55 -0.63 -0.55
C LEU A 58 -4.20 -1.52 -1.75
N ALA A 59 -3.48 -2.61 -1.55
CA ALA A 59 -3.19 -3.58 -2.62
C ALA A 59 -4.47 -4.23 -3.15
N PHE A 60 -5.37 -4.63 -2.25
CA PHE A 60 -6.66 -5.23 -2.61
C PHE A 60 -7.56 -4.25 -3.37
N ALA A 61 -7.63 -2.99 -2.93
CA ALA A 61 -8.37 -1.94 -3.62
C ALA A 61 -7.79 -1.65 -5.02
N GLY A 62 -6.46 -1.61 -5.16
CA GLY A 62 -5.79 -1.49 -6.46
C GLY A 62 -6.13 -2.65 -7.40
N TRP A 63 -6.08 -3.89 -6.91
CA TRP A 63 -6.49 -5.07 -7.66
C TRP A 63 -7.97 -4.99 -8.08
N TRP A 64 -8.86 -4.63 -7.15
CA TRP A 64 -10.30 -4.57 -7.40
C TRP A 64 -10.64 -3.54 -8.48
N LEU A 65 -10.04 -2.35 -8.41
CA LEU A 65 -10.21 -1.31 -9.43
C LEU A 65 -9.67 -1.76 -10.80
N TYR A 66 -8.53 -2.45 -10.83
CA TYR A 66 -8.01 -3.03 -12.06
C TYR A 66 -9.00 -3.99 -12.72
N LEU A 67 -9.64 -4.87 -11.94
CA LEU A 67 -10.65 -5.80 -12.45
C LEU A 67 -11.95 -5.13 -12.91
N MET A 68 -12.34 -4.02 -12.29
CA MET A 68 -13.62 -3.34 -12.56
C MET A 68 -13.55 -2.33 -13.71
N VAL A 69 -12.38 -1.72 -13.94
CA VAL A 69 -12.28 -0.54 -14.80
C VAL A 69 -11.32 -0.74 -15.98
N ILE A 70 -10.24 -1.49 -15.78
CA ILE A 70 -9.19 -1.65 -16.80
C ILE A 70 -9.37 -2.94 -17.58
N LYS A 71 -9.88 -3.99 -16.93
CA LYS A 71 -10.04 -5.32 -17.51
C LYS A 71 -11.39 -5.52 -18.18
#